data_AF-A0A815PBD4-F1
#
_entry.id   AF-A0A815PBD4-F1
#
_cell.length_a   1.000
_cell.length_b   1.000
_cell.length_c   1.000
_cell.angle_alpha   90.00
_cell.angle_beta   90.00
_cell.angle_gamma   90.00
#
_symmetry.space_group_name_H-M   'P 1'
#
loop_
_entity.id
_entity.type
_entity.pdbx_description
1 polymer ?
#
loop_
_entity_poly.entity_id
_entity_poly.type
_entity_poly.pdbx_seq_one_letter_code
_entity_poly.pdbx_strand_id
1 'polypeptide(L)'
;MLQKNEKFMIQIRELSNDENLKKIIDGLLWNLEDKYEFQIGTTNQYDFMISYHWNDNVLVYKIYKYLIEKFNYKIWLNDQSISNSICQTIEKSKFILMCMSETYKTNENCRSIVEYAQYRKKIIIPLIIKQVELDSWFESICTEYLYIDFVKQNFEDAIQLLIKEINMKTIEQKEINSTMIDHSQQETSLSILPTTTAVNLHLNAIQDDYKRIPIKLWSDKHVEHFLHDNKLDLMILLTEYMNGKDLSQLFDKCQLQQDYWTIFDRFNNELKKRFQQTLSISIYVRFLNQLQKYINMSRV
;
A
#
# COMPACT_ATOMS: atom_id res chain seq x y z
N MET A 1 17.71 19.76 19.29
CA MET A 1 17.60 20.78 20.37
C MET A 1 16.42 20.51 21.31
N LEU A 2 15.23 20.14 20.81
CA LEU A 2 14.03 19.91 21.64
C LEU A 2 14.10 18.65 22.54
N GLN A 3 14.75 17.58 22.06
CA GLN A 3 14.89 16.31 22.78
C GLN A 3 15.66 16.43 24.13
N LYS A 4 16.51 17.45 24.27
CA LYS A 4 17.31 17.72 25.48
C LYS A 4 16.57 18.58 26.52
N ASN A 5 15.35 19.02 26.21
CA ASN A 5 14.52 19.79 27.13
C ASN A 5 13.65 18.83 27.95
N GLU A 6 14.14 18.41 29.12
CA GLU A 6 13.46 17.43 29.99
C GLU A 6 12.04 17.85 30.36
N LYS A 7 11.81 19.14 30.60
CA LYS A 7 10.50 19.67 30.99
C LYS A 7 9.47 19.51 29.86
N PHE A 8 9.91 19.65 28.61
CA PHE A 8 9.07 19.44 27.43
C PHE A 8 8.75 17.95 27.22
N MET A 9 9.74 17.07 27.40
CA MET A 9 9.54 15.62 27.23
C MET A 9 8.61 15.02 28.29
N ILE A 10 8.67 15.52 29.53
CA ILE A 10 7.74 15.12 30.60
C ILE A 10 6.31 15.52 30.25
N GLN A 11 6.09 16.75 29.78
CA GLN A 11 4.75 17.23 29.39
C GLN A 11 4.16 16.45 28.21
N ILE A 12 4.97 16.07 27.22
CA ILE A 12 4.51 15.23 26.10
C ILE A 12 4.10 13.84 26.58
N ARG A 13 4.87 13.24 27.50
CA ARG A 13 4.55 11.91 28.06
C ARG A 13 3.32 11.94 28.98
N GLU A 14 3.06 13.04 29.68
CA GLU A 14 1.82 13.19 30.46
C GLU A 14 0.58 13.27 29.54
N LEU A 15 0.72 13.88 28.36
CA LEU A 15 -0.34 13.99 27.36
C LEU A 15 -0.58 12.68 26.58
N SER A 16 0.32 11.69 26.63
CA SER A 16 0.13 10.39 25.94
C SER A 16 -0.98 9.53 26.54
N ASN A 17 -1.46 9.88 27.74
CA ASN A 17 -2.56 9.19 28.42
C ASN A 17 -3.94 9.61 27.91
N ASP A 18 -4.04 10.64 27.08
CA ASP A 18 -5.28 11.03 26.40
C ASP A 18 -5.44 10.22 25.10
N GLU A 19 -6.48 9.40 25.00
CA GLU A 19 -6.75 8.54 23.84
C GLU A 19 -6.91 9.32 22.52
N ASN A 20 -7.40 10.57 22.56
CA ASN A 20 -7.58 11.37 21.36
C ASN A 20 -6.26 11.97 20.85
N LEU A 21 -5.32 12.20 21.76
CA LEU A 21 -4.03 12.81 21.46
C LEU A 21 -2.92 11.78 21.29
N LYS A 22 -3.13 10.54 21.72
CA LYS A 22 -2.16 9.44 21.68
C LYS A 22 -1.46 9.29 20.33
N LYS A 23 -2.21 9.28 19.22
CA LYS A 23 -1.61 9.17 17.87
C LYS A 23 -0.71 10.35 17.49
N ILE A 24 -1.07 11.56 17.93
CA ILE A 24 -0.30 12.79 17.66
C ILE A 24 0.96 12.80 18.52
N ILE A 25 0.83 12.39 19.79
CA ILE A 25 1.92 12.28 20.75
C ILE A 25 2.91 11.19 20.33
N ASP A 26 2.43 10.03 19.87
CA ASP A 26 3.27 8.94 19.35
C ASP A 26 4.08 9.42 18.13
N GLY A 27 3.47 10.19 17.22
CA GLY A 27 4.17 10.77 16.08
C GLY A 27 5.16 11.87 16.45
N LEU A 28 4.88 12.67 17.49
CA LEU A 28 5.80 13.68 18.01
C LEU A 28 7.00 13.02 18.71
N LEU A 29 6.77 12.02 19.55
CA LEU A 29 7.82 11.23 20.20
C LEU A 29 8.70 10.51 19.18
N TRP A 30 8.11 9.94 18.12
CA TRP A 30 8.85 9.31 17.02
C TRP A 30 9.83 10.25 16.32
N ASN A 31 9.46 11.52 16.16
CA ASN A 31 10.35 12.54 15.57
C ASN A 31 11.36 13.12 16.58
N LEU A 32 11.10 12.97 17.88
CA LEU A 32 11.88 13.56 18.97
C LEU A 32 12.77 12.55 19.71
N GLU A 33 12.67 11.27 19.43
CA GLU A 33 13.53 10.26 20.05
C GLU A 33 14.20 9.47 18.94
N ASP A 34 15.43 9.87 18.58
CA ASP A 34 16.29 9.03 17.74
C ASP A 34 16.44 7.68 18.45
N LYS A 35 15.83 6.64 17.85
CA LYS A 35 15.74 5.24 18.33
C LYS A 35 14.65 4.94 19.37
N TYR A 36 13.39 5.24 19.07
CA TYR A 36 12.30 4.43 19.64
C TYR A 36 12.13 3.13 18.84
N GLU A 37 12.82 2.07 19.27
CA GLU A 37 12.45 0.72 18.90
C GLU A 37 11.05 0.43 19.44
N PHE A 38 10.05 0.49 18.56
CA PHE A 38 8.71 0.07 18.90
C PHE A 38 8.74 -1.45 19.14
N GLN A 39 8.69 -1.86 20.40
CA GLN A 39 8.44 -3.25 20.78
C GLN A 39 7.01 -3.63 20.37
N ILE A 40 6.85 -4.08 19.12
CA ILE A 40 5.61 -4.73 18.67
C ILE A 40 5.57 -6.13 19.27
N GLY A 41 4.54 -6.38 20.08
CA GLY A 41 4.19 -7.73 20.51
C GLY A 41 4.14 -8.70 19.33
N THR A 42 4.93 -9.75 19.45
CA THR A 42 5.32 -10.73 18.43
C THR A 42 4.21 -11.71 18.05
N THR A 43 3.12 -11.23 17.45
CA THR A 43 2.16 -12.14 16.79
C THR A 43 1.85 -11.65 15.38
N ASN A 44 2.33 -12.41 14.39
CA ASN A 44 1.93 -12.20 13.00
C ASN A 44 0.41 -12.35 12.89
N GLN A 45 -0.28 -11.29 12.47
CA GLN A 45 -1.73 -11.26 12.33
C GLN A 45 -2.19 -12.06 11.09
N TYR A 46 -1.35 -12.11 10.06
CA TYR A 46 -1.61 -12.79 8.79
C TYR A 46 -0.53 -13.82 8.50
N ASP A 47 -0.94 -14.95 7.92
CA ASP A 47 -0.01 -15.91 7.34
C ASP A 47 0.57 -15.35 6.03
N PHE A 48 -0.28 -14.73 5.21
CA PHE A 48 0.13 -14.19 3.91
C PHE A 48 -0.40 -12.78 3.68
N MET A 49 0.43 -11.96 3.05
CA MET A 49 -0.03 -10.84 2.23
C MET A 49 0.07 -11.25 0.77
N ILE A 50 -0.99 -11.08 -0.02
CA ILE A 50 -0.93 -11.28 -1.47
C ILE A 50 -0.79 -9.92 -2.15
N SER A 51 0.38 -9.69 -2.73
CA SER A 51 0.70 -8.49 -3.51
C SER A 51 0.49 -8.79 -4.98
N TYR A 52 -0.45 -8.10 -5.61
CA TYR A 52 -0.81 -8.24 -7.02
C TYR A 52 -1.25 -6.90 -7.60
N HIS A 53 -1.30 -6.79 -8.93
CA HIS A 53 -1.88 -5.64 -9.61
C HIS A 53 -3.38 -5.88 -9.77
N TRP A 54 -4.22 -4.88 -9.50
CA TRP A 54 -5.68 -5.03 -9.42
C TRP A 54 -6.31 -5.59 -10.71
N ASN A 55 -5.71 -5.31 -11.87
CA ASN A 55 -6.14 -5.85 -13.17
C ASN A 55 -5.85 -7.36 -13.38
N ASP A 56 -5.10 -7.99 -12.48
CA ASP A 56 -4.67 -9.39 -12.59
C ASP A 56 -5.33 -10.29 -11.53
N ASN A 57 -6.58 -9.97 -11.19
CA ASN A 57 -7.24 -10.52 -10.01
C ASN A 57 -7.80 -11.96 -10.17
N VAL A 58 -8.04 -12.43 -11.39
CA VAL A 58 -8.76 -13.70 -11.64
C VAL A 58 -8.04 -14.91 -11.02
N LEU A 59 -6.77 -15.13 -11.40
CA LEU A 59 -5.98 -16.25 -10.87
C LEU A 59 -5.61 -16.03 -9.40
N VAL A 60 -5.38 -14.78 -9.00
CA VAL A 60 -5.10 -14.39 -7.62
C VAL A 60 -6.24 -14.79 -6.68
N TYR A 61 -7.50 -14.49 -7.05
CA TYR A 61 -8.66 -14.91 -6.27
C TYR A 61 -8.80 -16.43 -6.21
N LYS A 62 -8.44 -17.15 -7.28
CA LYS A 62 -8.45 -18.61 -7.28
C LYS A 62 -7.44 -19.19 -6.28
N ILE A 63 -6.21 -18.64 -6.26
CA ILE A 63 -5.17 -19.01 -5.29
C ILE A 63 -5.64 -18.68 -3.86
N TYR A 64 -6.11 -17.45 -3.63
CA TYR A 64 -6.62 -16.97 -2.35
C TYR A 64 -7.72 -17.89 -1.79
N LYS A 65 -8.75 -18.20 -2.59
CA LYS A 65 -9.85 -19.09 -2.17
C LYS A 65 -9.34 -20.47 -1.79
N TYR A 66 -8.47 -21.06 -2.62
CA TYR A 66 -7.91 -22.38 -2.34
C TYR A 66 -7.14 -22.42 -1.03
N LEU A 67 -6.29 -21.42 -0.76
CA LEU A 67 -5.50 -21.32 0.46
C LEU A 67 -6.37 -21.18 1.72
N ILE A 68 -7.47 -20.43 1.65
CA ILE A 68 -8.40 -20.30 2.78
C ILE A 68 -9.22 -21.57 2.97
N GLU A 69 -9.84 -22.09 1.91
CA GLU A 69 -10.77 -23.22 2.00
C GLU A 69 -10.08 -24.54 2.39
N LYS A 70 -8.84 -24.75 1.95
CA LYS A 70 -8.10 -26.00 2.19
C LYS A 70 -7.20 -25.97 3.43
N PHE A 71 -6.63 -24.81 3.75
CA PHE A 71 -5.62 -24.70 4.81
C PHE A 71 -5.98 -23.70 5.91
N ASN A 72 -7.10 -22.97 5.77
CA ASN A 72 -7.58 -21.99 6.74
C ASN A 72 -6.55 -20.90 7.09
N TYR A 73 -5.76 -20.48 6.08
CA TYR A 73 -4.77 -19.42 6.26
C TYR A 73 -5.43 -18.05 6.43
N LYS A 74 -4.84 -17.21 7.30
CA LYS A 74 -5.22 -15.80 7.43
C LYS A 74 -4.51 -14.99 6.36
N ILE A 75 -5.25 -14.55 5.35
CA ILE A 75 -4.67 -13.86 4.20
C ILE A 75 -5.17 -12.44 4.13
N TRP A 76 -4.25 -11.49 4.00
CA TRP A 76 -4.58 -10.15 3.55
C TRP A 76 -4.41 -10.09 2.03
N LEU A 77 -5.53 -9.82 1.34
CA LEU A 77 -5.56 -9.66 -0.11
C LEU A 77 -5.63 -8.16 -0.41
N ASN A 78 -4.65 -7.65 -1.15
CA ASN A 78 -4.47 -6.22 -1.38
C ASN A 78 -5.71 -5.55 -2.01
N ASP A 79 -6.16 -4.50 -1.33
CA ASP A 79 -7.06 -3.44 -1.79
C ASP A 79 -6.25 -2.15 -1.55
N GLN A 80 -5.86 -1.44 -2.62
CA GLN A 80 -4.77 -0.44 -2.64
C GLN A 80 -5.08 0.87 -1.88
N SER A 81 -5.84 0.82 -0.81
CA SER A 81 -6.52 1.98 -0.25
C SER A 81 -5.66 2.86 0.69
N ILE A 82 -4.59 2.36 1.33
CA ILE A 82 -3.78 3.17 2.28
C ILE A 82 -2.32 2.67 2.43
N SER A 83 -1.32 3.50 2.14
CA SER A 83 0.12 3.15 2.28
C SER A 83 0.54 2.72 3.69
N ASN A 84 -0.01 3.38 4.73
CA ASN A 84 0.23 3.02 6.13
C ASN A 84 -0.36 1.65 6.50
N SER A 85 -1.48 1.23 5.89
CA SER A 85 -2.06 -0.09 6.15
C SER A 85 -1.25 -1.18 5.45
N ILE A 86 -0.68 -0.88 4.28
CA ILE A 86 0.20 -1.79 3.53
C ILE A 86 1.48 -2.08 4.32
N CYS A 87 2.19 -1.05 4.81
CA CYS A 87 3.42 -1.25 5.58
C CYS A 87 3.16 -2.07 6.85
N GLN A 88 2.09 -1.73 7.59
CA GLN A 88 1.69 -2.49 8.78
C GLN A 88 1.29 -3.93 8.44
N THR A 89 0.60 -4.14 7.31
CA THR A 89 0.22 -5.48 6.87
C THR A 89 1.45 -6.31 6.50
N ILE A 90 2.41 -5.73 5.78
CA ILE A 90 3.69 -6.38 5.45
C ILE A 90 4.37 -6.83 6.75
N GLU A 91 4.45 -5.93 7.74
CA GLU A 91 5.05 -6.23 9.04
C GLU A 91 4.31 -7.30 9.83
N LYS A 92 2.98 -7.34 9.73
CA LYS A 92 2.14 -8.32 10.42
C LYS A 92 1.95 -9.63 9.65
N SER A 93 2.50 -9.75 8.44
CA SER A 93 2.44 -10.94 7.62
C SER A 93 3.70 -11.80 7.77
N LYS A 94 3.53 -13.12 7.77
CA LYS A 94 4.66 -14.08 7.78
C LYS A 94 5.34 -14.13 6.41
N PHE A 95 4.53 -14.23 5.36
CA PHE A 95 4.98 -14.36 3.97
C PHE A 95 4.33 -13.32 3.08
N ILE A 96 5.03 -12.94 2.01
CA ILE A 96 4.53 -12.09 0.94
C ILE A 96 4.44 -12.92 -0.34
N LEU A 97 3.22 -13.18 -0.83
CA LEU A 97 3.02 -13.78 -2.15
C LEU A 97 3.07 -12.66 -3.19
N MET A 98 4.10 -12.64 -4.02
CA MET A 98 4.31 -11.63 -5.06
C MET A 98 3.78 -12.17 -6.39
N CYS A 99 2.60 -11.72 -6.81
CA CYS A 99 1.96 -12.17 -8.04
C CYS A 99 2.44 -11.34 -9.24
N MET A 100 3.33 -11.96 -10.03
CA MET A 100 4.06 -11.35 -11.13
C MET A 100 3.27 -11.37 -12.44
N SER A 101 3.24 -10.21 -13.10
CA SER A 101 2.67 -9.94 -14.42
C SER A 101 3.36 -8.69 -15.01
N GLU A 102 3.15 -8.39 -16.29
CA GLU A 102 3.72 -7.18 -16.91
C GLU A 102 3.16 -5.88 -16.27
N THR A 103 1.87 -5.88 -15.94
CA THR A 103 1.19 -4.81 -15.20
C THR A 103 1.71 -4.66 -13.78
N TYR A 104 2.13 -5.74 -13.13
CA TYR A 104 2.81 -5.68 -11.84
C TYR A 104 4.23 -5.12 -11.97
N LYS A 105 4.98 -5.53 -13.00
CA LYS A 105 6.37 -5.13 -13.25
C LYS A 105 6.52 -3.62 -13.47
N THR A 106 5.56 -3.04 -14.19
CA THR A 106 5.55 -1.62 -14.58
C THR A 106 4.93 -0.68 -13.54
N ASN A 107 4.29 -1.23 -12.50
CA ASN A 107 3.61 -0.43 -11.48
C ASN A 107 4.55 -0.08 -10.30
N GLU A 108 4.76 1.22 -10.08
CA GLU A 108 5.65 1.75 -9.03
C GLU A 108 5.20 1.38 -7.60
N ASN A 109 3.89 1.27 -7.35
CA ASN A 109 3.37 0.88 -6.04
C ASN A 109 3.64 -0.60 -5.76
N CYS A 110 3.43 -1.47 -6.75
CA CYS A 110 3.79 -2.89 -6.67
C CYS A 110 5.27 -3.07 -6.37
N ARG A 111 6.14 -2.30 -7.05
CA ARG A 111 7.57 -2.28 -6.79
C ARG A 111 7.90 -1.82 -5.37
N SER A 112 7.32 -0.72 -4.91
CA SER A 112 7.56 -0.15 -3.57
C SER A 112 7.18 -1.13 -2.46
N ILE A 113 6.11 -1.90 -2.64
CA ILE A 113 5.69 -2.96 -1.71
C ILE A 113 6.77 -4.04 -1.57
N VAL A 114 7.35 -4.46 -2.69
CA VAL A 114 8.37 -5.49 -2.72
C VAL A 114 9.68 -4.98 -2.11
N GLU A 115 10.10 -3.77 -2.46
CA GLU A 115 11.28 -3.13 -1.88
C GLU A 115 11.14 -2.98 -0.35
N TYR A 116 9.95 -2.58 0.14
CA TYR A 116 9.69 -2.52 1.58
C TYR A 116 9.70 -3.91 2.24
N ALA A 117 9.12 -4.92 1.60
CA ALA A 117 9.16 -6.29 2.10
C ALA A 117 10.60 -6.82 2.21
N GLN A 118 11.45 -6.55 1.21
CA GLN A 118 12.88 -6.87 1.24
C GLN A 118 13.61 -6.11 2.36
N TYR A 119 13.35 -4.81 2.52
CA TYR A 119 13.92 -3.99 3.60
C TYR A 119 13.57 -4.54 4.99
N ARG A 120 12.32 -4.99 5.17
CA ARG A 120 11.85 -5.64 6.42
C ARG A 120 12.22 -7.12 6.51
N LYS A 121 13.04 -7.64 5.59
CA LYS A 121 13.51 -9.04 5.52
C LYS A 121 12.36 -10.05 5.57
N LYS A 122 11.24 -9.72 4.92
CA LYS A 122 10.09 -10.62 4.80
C LYS A 122 10.39 -11.72 3.80
N ILE A 123 9.85 -12.90 4.03
CA ILE A 123 9.98 -14.00 3.07
C ILE A 123 9.02 -13.75 1.92
N ILE A 124 9.57 -13.58 0.72
CA ILE A 124 8.83 -13.35 -0.52
C ILE A 124 8.77 -14.68 -1.28
N ILE A 125 7.57 -15.01 -1.78
CA ILE A 125 7.34 -16.15 -2.67
C ILE A 125 6.82 -15.61 -4.01
N PRO A 126 7.67 -15.53 -5.04
CA PRO A 126 7.26 -15.03 -6.35
C PRO A 126 6.39 -16.04 -7.11
N LEU A 127 5.26 -15.58 -7.65
CA LEU A 127 4.30 -16.38 -8.38
C LEU A 127 4.08 -15.75 -9.76
N ILE A 128 4.46 -16.42 -10.84
CA ILE A 128 4.13 -15.97 -12.20
C ILE A 128 2.67 -16.33 -12.48
N ILE A 129 1.81 -15.32 -12.56
CA ILE A 129 0.36 -15.48 -12.76
C ILE A 129 -0.10 -15.11 -14.17
N LYS A 130 0.74 -14.38 -14.91
CA LYS A 130 0.59 -14.09 -16.34
C LYS A 130 1.98 -14.10 -16.99
N GLN A 131 2.03 -14.36 -18.29
CA GLN A 131 3.29 -14.34 -19.02
C GLN A 131 3.96 -12.96 -18.84
N VAL A 132 5.20 -12.98 -18.37
CA VAL A 132 5.99 -11.80 -18.08
C VAL A 132 7.45 -12.10 -18.37
N GLU A 133 8.17 -11.11 -18.89
CA GLU A 133 9.61 -11.20 -19.06
C GLU A 133 10.29 -10.99 -17.70
N LEU A 134 11.23 -11.87 -17.36
CA LEU A 134 12.00 -11.83 -16.11
C LEU A 134 13.22 -10.91 -16.26
N ASP A 135 12.99 -9.68 -16.66
CA ASP A 135 14.01 -8.64 -16.81
C ASP A 135 13.92 -7.59 -15.69
N SER A 136 14.87 -6.65 -15.66
CA SER A 136 14.87 -5.53 -14.72
C SER A 136 14.91 -6.02 -13.26
N TRP A 137 14.04 -5.47 -12.40
CA TRP A 137 13.99 -5.79 -10.98
C TRP A 137 13.42 -7.19 -10.68
N PHE A 138 12.73 -7.83 -11.62
CA PHE A 138 12.28 -9.22 -11.48
C PHE A 138 13.44 -10.21 -11.52
N GLU A 139 14.47 -9.96 -12.34
CA GLU A 139 15.65 -10.81 -12.44
C GLU A 139 16.36 -10.94 -11.08
N SER A 140 16.53 -9.80 -10.40
CA SER A 140 17.14 -9.77 -9.05
C SER A 140 16.34 -10.60 -8.05
N ILE A 141 15.01 -10.52 -8.09
CA ILE A 141 14.14 -11.26 -7.17
C ILE A 141 14.16 -12.75 -7.51
N CYS A 142 14.01 -13.12 -8.78
CA CYS A 142 14.00 -14.53 -9.20
C CYS A 142 15.36 -15.21 -9.04
N THR A 143 16.45 -14.45 -8.96
CA THR A 143 17.78 -14.97 -8.60
C THR A 143 17.87 -15.29 -7.10
N GLU A 144 17.22 -14.49 -6.25
CA GLU A 144 17.25 -14.66 -4.79
C GLU A 144 16.18 -15.65 -4.27
N TYR A 145 15.03 -15.73 -4.96
CA TYR A 145 13.87 -16.51 -4.55
C TYR A 145 13.42 -17.48 -5.64
N LEU A 146 13.10 -18.72 -5.25
CA LEU A 146 12.48 -19.69 -6.15
C LEU A 146 11.07 -19.22 -6.52
N TYR A 147 10.81 -19.02 -7.81
CA TYR A 147 9.50 -18.62 -8.29
C TYR A 147 8.66 -19.83 -8.75
N ILE A 148 7.34 -19.70 -8.65
CA ILE A 148 6.38 -20.72 -9.10
C ILE A 148 5.60 -20.19 -10.28
N ASP A 149 5.59 -20.95 -11.37
CA ASP A 149 4.94 -20.56 -12.62
C ASP A 149 3.56 -21.22 -12.77
N PHE A 150 2.49 -20.45 -12.59
CA PHE A 150 1.10 -20.88 -12.77
C PHE A 150 0.63 -20.77 -14.24
N VAL A 151 1.45 -20.24 -15.14
CA VAL A 151 1.14 -20.11 -16.56
C VAL A 151 1.62 -21.35 -17.32
N LYS A 152 2.81 -21.85 -17.00
CA LYS A 152 3.38 -23.06 -17.63
C LYS A 152 2.79 -24.36 -17.12
N GLN A 153 2.25 -24.36 -15.90
CA GLN A 153 1.74 -25.54 -15.22
C GLN A 153 0.22 -25.43 -15.08
N ASN A 154 -0.46 -26.57 -14.94
CA ASN A 154 -1.85 -26.54 -14.51
C ASN A 154 -1.94 -26.02 -13.06
N PHE A 155 -3.13 -25.61 -12.65
CA PHE A 155 -3.34 -24.99 -11.35
C PHE A 155 -3.01 -25.95 -10.19
N GLU A 156 -3.38 -27.22 -10.33
CA GLU A 156 -3.22 -28.26 -9.31
C GLU A 156 -1.75 -28.56 -9.02
N ASP A 157 -0.89 -28.61 -10.04
CA ASP A 157 0.54 -28.85 -9.88
C ASP A 157 1.23 -27.59 -9.30
N ALA A 158 0.90 -26.41 -9.84
CA ALA A 158 1.48 -25.15 -9.37
C ALA A 158 1.10 -24.85 -7.90
N ILE A 159 -0.15 -25.14 -7.50
CA ILE A 159 -0.57 -24.92 -6.11
C ILE A 159 0.12 -25.90 -5.15
N GLN A 160 0.40 -27.14 -5.58
CA GLN A 160 1.18 -28.08 -4.77
C GLN A 160 2.62 -27.62 -4.57
N LEU A 161 3.25 -27.05 -5.61
CA LEU A 161 4.57 -26.43 -5.49
C LEU A 161 4.55 -25.25 -4.51
N LEU A 162 3.50 -24.41 -4.55
CA LEU A 162 3.32 -23.31 -3.59
C LEU A 162 3.23 -23.82 -2.16
N ILE A 163 2.41 -24.84 -1.91
CA ILE A 163 2.29 -25.42 -0.56
C ILE A 163 3.61 -26.03 -0.08
N LYS A 164 4.34 -26.70 -0.98
CA LYS A 164 5.68 -27.24 -0.67
C LYS A 164 6.64 -26.13 -0.24
N GLU A 165 6.68 -25.03 -1.01
CA GLU A 165 7.55 -23.88 -0.72
C GLU A 165 7.18 -23.22 0.63
N ILE A 166 5.89 -23.00 0.88
CA ILE A 166 5.38 -22.49 2.16
C ILE A 166 5.84 -23.36 3.33
N ASN A 167 5.73 -24.68 3.21
CA ASN A 167 6.11 -25.61 4.26
C ASN A 167 7.61 -25.58 4.52
N MET A 168 8.42 -25.59 3.45
CA MET A 168 9.89 -25.47 3.55
C MET A 168 10.29 -24.19 4.30
N LYS A 169 9.76 -23.04 3.88
CA LYS A 169 10.08 -21.75 4.50
C LYS A 169 9.57 -21.63 5.93
N THR A 170 8.46 -22.30 6.26
CA THR A 170 7.95 -22.36 7.64
C THR A 170 8.86 -23.17 8.56
N ILE A 171 9.49 -24.24 8.05
CA ILE A 171 10.45 -25.04 8.82
C ILE A 171 11.74 -24.24 9.04
N GLU A 172 12.29 -23.63 8.00
CA GLU A 172 13.48 -22.77 8.07
C GLU A 172 13.32 -21.65 9.13
N GLN A 173 12.15 -20.98 9.16
CA GLN A 173 11.86 -19.96 10.17
C GLN A 173 11.82 -20.51 11.61
N LYS A 174 11.34 -21.76 11.81
CA LYS A 174 11.31 -22.38 13.14
C LYS A 174 12.71 -22.72 13.63
N GLU A 175 13.56 -23.24 12.75
CA GLU A 175 14.93 -23.63 13.08
C GLU A 175 15.80 -22.41 13.47
N ILE A 176 15.67 -21.30 12.73
CA ILE A 176 16.33 -20.02 13.01
C ILE A 176 15.86 -19.45 14.36
N ASN A 177 14.56 -19.45 14.61
CA ASN A 177 14.02 -18.94 15.87
C ASN A 177 14.39 -19.84 17.07
N SER A 178 14.55 -21.15 16.87
CA SER A 178 15.03 -22.05 17.93
C SER A 178 16.52 -21.89 18.24
N THR A 179 17.35 -21.50 17.27
CA THR A 179 18.80 -21.26 17.50
C THR A 179 19.10 -19.91 18.15
N MET A 180 18.25 -18.89 17.94
CA MET A 180 18.41 -17.59 18.61
C MET A 180 18.08 -17.58 20.11
N ILE A 181 17.44 -18.64 20.63
CA ILE A 181 17.12 -18.77 22.07
C ILE A 181 18.33 -19.33 22.85
N ASP A 182 19.32 -19.94 22.19
CA ASP A 182 20.43 -20.66 22.86
C ASP A 182 21.75 -19.87 22.94
N HIS A 183 21.84 -18.70 22.31
CA HIS A 183 23.06 -17.88 22.30
C HIS A 183 22.79 -16.42 22.69
N SER A 184 22.41 -16.21 23.95
CA SER A 184 22.45 -14.89 24.59
C SER A 184 23.64 -14.72 25.54
N GLN A 185 24.86 -15.12 25.12
CA GLN A 185 26.12 -14.62 25.70
C GLN A 185 27.24 -14.72 24.66
N GLN A 186 27.52 -13.63 23.95
CA GLN A 186 28.86 -13.05 23.77
C GLN A 186 28.83 -11.95 22.69
N GLU A 187 29.11 -10.73 23.14
CA GLU A 187 29.44 -9.60 22.28
C GLU A 187 30.74 -9.87 21.52
N THR A 188 30.80 -9.44 20.26
CA THR A 188 32.07 -8.91 19.72
C THR A 188 31.80 -7.84 18.68
N SER A 189 32.41 -6.69 18.95
CA SER A 189 32.47 -5.49 18.13
C SER A 189 33.37 -5.67 16.91
N LEU A 190 33.07 -4.95 15.83
CA LEU A 190 34.06 -4.24 15.00
C LEU A 190 33.34 -3.24 14.08
N SER A 191 33.86 -2.02 14.09
CA SER A 191 33.44 -0.88 13.29
C SER A 191 34.35 -0.76 12.06
N ILE A 192 33.82 -0.20 10.96
CA ILE A 192 34.36 0.95 10.18
C ILE A 192 33.42 1.20 8.97
N LEU A 193 32.84 2.40 8.92
CA LEU A 193 32.37 3.13 7.72
C LEU A 193 33.43 4.23 7.42
N PRO A 194 33.55 4.88 6.24
CA PRO A 194 32.46 5.68 5.62
C PRO A 194 32.42 5.62 4.06
N THR A 195 31.34 5.98 3.36
CA THR A 195 31.00 7.37 3.03
C THR A 195 29.55 7.53 2.59
N THR A 196 28.83 8.37 3.34
CA THR A 196 27.44 8.79 3.16
C THR A 196 27.48 10.27 2.80
N THR A 197 27.25 10.71 1.55
CA THR A 197 27.05 12.16 1.27
C THR A 197 26.30 12.56 -0.01
N ALA A 198 25.96 11.71 -0.98
CA ALA A 198 25.52 12.23 -2.29
C ALA A 198 24.05 12.00 -2.72
N VAL A 199 23.22 11.21 -2.04
CA VAL A 199 21.95 10.73 -2.67
C VAL A 199 20.66 11.17 -1.99
N ASN A 200 20.68 11.60 -0.73
CA ASN A 200 19.50 12.17 -0.09
C ASN A 200 19.58 13.70 -0.13
N LEU A 201 18.62 14.39 -0.78
CA LEU A 201 17.74 15.38 -0.10
C LEU A 201 17.02 16.44 -0.94
N HIS A 202 17.13 16.58 -2.28
CA HIS A 202 16.64 17.85 -2.87
C HIS A 202 15.78 17.93 -4.14
N LEU A 203 15.21 16.88 -4.76
CA LEU A 203 14.39 17.14 -5.98
C LEU A 203 12.97 16.58 -6.07
N ASN A 204 12.54 15.53 -5.34
CA ASN A 204 11.20 14.95 -5.61
C ASN A 204 10.11 15.25 -4.57
N ALA A 205 10.42 15.75 -3.37
CA ALA A 205 9.43 15.92 -2.30
C ALA A 205 8.60 17.23 -2.36
N ILE A 206 8.79 18.08 -3.38
CA ILE A 206 8.06 19.36 -3.51
C ILE A 206 6.95 19.28 -4.59
N GLN A 207 6.90 18.22 -5.40
CA GLN A 207 5.99 18.14 -6.56
C GLN A 207 4.73 17.27 -6.41
N ASP A 208 4.59 16.43 -5.37
CA ASP A 208 3.49 15.44 -5.30
C ASP A 208 2.35 15.75 -4.29
N ASP A 209 2.42 16.86 -3.54
CA ASP A 209 1.31 17.26 -2.66
C ASP A 209 0.26 18.07 -3.45
N TYR A 210 -0.76 17.39 -3.97
CA TYR A 210 -1.86 18.02 -4.74
C TYR A 210 -2.53 19.18 -3.98
N LYS A 211 -2.49 19.18 -2.64
CA LYS A 211 -3.10 20.20 -1.78
C LYS A 211 -2.41 21.56 -1.90
N ARG A 212 -1.17 21.59 -2.42
CA ARG A 212 -0.34 22.79 -2.55
C ARG A 212 -0.36 23.40 -3.96
N ILE A 213 -0.95 22.70 -4.94
CA ILE A 213 -0.98 23.14 -6.33
C ILE A 213 -2.43 23.37 -6.80
N PRO A 214 -2.68 24.39 -7.65
CA PRO A 214 -4.00 24.64 -8.22
C PRO A 214 -4.56 23.43 -8.95
N ILE A 215 -5.88 23.21 -8.87
CA ILE A 215 -6.56 22.06 -9.49
C ILE A 215 -6.26 21.93 -10.99
N LYS A 216 -6.08 23.04 -11.72
CA LYS A 216 -5.75 23.02 -13.16
C LYS A 216 -4.38 22.42 -13.49
N LEU A 217 -3.51 22.25 -12.49
CA LEU A 217 -2.18 21.66 -12.59
C LEU A 217 -2.13 20.23 -12.06
N TRP A 218 -3.24 19.70 -11.53
CA TRP A 218 -3.30 18.31 -11.08
C TRP A 218 -3.18 17.38 -12.28
N SER A 219 -2.25 16.42 -12.17
CA SER A 219 -2.24 15.22 -13.02
C SER A 219 -3.39 14.28 -12.65
N ASP A 220 -3.55 13.23 -13.43
CA ASP A 220 -4.39 12.07 -13.12
C ASP A 220 -4.07 11.47 -11.73
N LYS A 221 -2.79 11.28 -11.39
CA LYS A 221 -2.36 10.82 -10.05
C LYS A 221 -2.83 11.75 -8.93
N HIS A 222 -2.77 13.07 -9.14
CA HIS A 222 -3.23 14.06 -8.15
C HIS A 222 -4.76 14.03 -7.98
N VAL A 223 -5.52 13.79 -9.06
CA VAL A 223 -6.98 13.59 -9.00
C VAL A 223 -7.33 12.33 -8.21
N GLU A 224 -6.61 11.23 -8.46
CA GLU A 224 -6.78 9.97 -7.74
C GLU A 224 -6.50 10.13 -6.24
N HIS A 225 -5.39 10.78 -5.87
CA HIS A 225 -5.08 11.13 -4.48
C HIS A 225 -6.18 11.99 -3.83
N PHE A 226 -6.70 13.00 -4.55
CA PHE A 226 -7.81 13.82 -4.05
C PHE A 226 -9.07 13.01 -3.77
N LEU A 227 -9.44 12.08 -4.65
CA LEU A 227 -10.64 11.25 -4.49
C LEU A 227 -10.49 10.27 -3.33
N HIS A 228 -9.33 9.63 -3.20
CA HIS A 228 -9.01 8.75 -2.08
C HIS A 228 -9.03 9.49 -0.73
N ASP A 229 -8.32 10.62 -0.60
CA ASP A 229 -8.25 11.42 0.63
C ASP A 229 -9.64 11.89 1.12
N ASN A 230 -10.58 12.05 0.19
CA ASN A 230 -11.94 12.51 0.48
C ASN A 230 -12.97 11.37 0.60
N LYS A 231 -12.54 10.09 0.58
CA LYS A 231 -13.40 8.89 0.64
C LYS A 231 -14.41 8.84 -0.51
N LEU A 232 -13.90 9.05 -1.73
CA LEU A 232 -14.66 9.11 -2.98
C LEU A 232 -14.17 8.03 -3.96
N ASP A 233 -13.74 6.87 -3.46
CA ASP A 233 -13.11 5.80 -4.23
C ASP A 233 -13.98 5.33 -5.41
N LEU A 234 -15.31 5.31 -5.22
CA LEU A 234 -16.26 5.00 -6.30
C LEU A 234 -16.23 6.00 -7.47
N MET A 235 -15.82 7.25 -7.22
CA MET A 235 -15.69 8.26 -8.27
C MET A 235 -14.46 8.03 -9.14
N ILE A 236 -13.43 7.33 -8.63
CA ILE A 236 -12.22 6.98 -9.41
C ILE A 236 -12.60 6.16 -10.65
N LEU A 237 -13.58 5.27 -10.51
CA LEU A 237 -14.12 4.45 -11.61
C LEU A 237 -14.77 5.28 -12.72
N LEU A 238 -15.28 6.47 -12.39
CA LEU A 238 -15.94 7.39 -13.31
C LEU A 238 -14.99 8.45 -13.88
N THR A 239 -13.89 8.72 -13.18
CA THR A 239 -12.90 9.73 -13.56
C THR A 239 -11.60 9.12 -14.06
N GLU A 240 -11.66 7.90 -14.60
CA GLU A 240 -10.52 7.17 -15.17
C GLU A 240 -9.80 8.07 -16.20
N TYR A 241 -8.50 8.31 -16.01
CA TYR A 241 -7.64 9.19 -16.84
C TYR A 241 -7.95 10.69 -16.80
N MET A 242 -8.85 11.16 -15.92
CA MET A 242 -9.11 12.61 -15.80
C MET A 242 -7.98 13.29 -15.02
N ASN A 243 -7.40 14.33 -15.61
CA ASN A 243 -6.56 15.28 -14.88
C ASN A 243 -7.42 16.39 -14.26
N GLY A 244 -6.84 17.30 -13.49
CA GLY A 244 -7.64 18.31 -12.77
C GLY A 244 -8.33 19.34 -13.67
N LYS A 245 -7.91 19.53 -14.92
CA LYS A 245 -8.66 20.35 -15.89
C LYS A 245 -9.94 19.65 -16.30
N ASP A 246 -9.87 18.35 -16.59
CA ASP A 246 -11.02 17.53 -16.94
C ASP A 246 -12.01 17.47 -15.77
N LEU A 247 -11.48 17.27 -14.55
CA LEU A 247 -12.27 17.25 -13.33
C LEU A 247 -12.96 18.59 -13.04
N SER A 248 -12.27 19.72 -13.29
CA SER A 248 -12.87 21.05 -13.16
C SER A 248 -13.96 21.29 -14.20
N GLN A 249 -13.77 20.85 -15.45
CA GLN A 249 -14.80 20.96 -16.48
C GLN A 249 -16.01 20.09 -16.16
N LEU A 250 -15.79 18.88 -15.64
CA LEU A 250 -16.85 18.00 -15.17
C LEU A 250 -17.67 18.67 -14.07
N PHE A 251 -17.01 19.29 -13.09
CA PHE A 251 -17.67 20.06 -12.05
C PHE A 251 -18.49 21.22 -12.59
N ASP A 252 -17.94 22.01 -13.51
CA ASP A 252 -18.68 23.11 -14.14
C ASP A 252 -19.93 22.59 -14.87
N LYS A 253 -19.85 21.45 -15.55
CA LYS A 253 -21.02 20.78 -16.15
C LYS A 253 -22.05 20.32 -15.10
N CYS A 254 -21.60 19.82 -13.95
CA CYS A 254 -22.45 19.47 -12.83
C CYS A 254 -23.21 20.67 -12.26
N GLN A 255 -22.61 21.87 -12.27
CA GLN A 255 -23.21 23.10 -11.74
C GLN A 255 -24.08 23.84 -12.77
N LEU A 256 -23.76 23.75 -14.07
CA LEU A 256 -24.46 24.46 -15.14
C LEU A 256 -25.80 23.82 -15.53
N GLN A 257 -26.01 22.54 -15.25
CA GLN A 257 -27.30 21.90 -15.53
C GLN A 257 -28.30 22.22 -14.41
N GLN A 258 -29.48 22.72 -14.81
CA GLN A 258 -30.58 23.02 -13.88
C GLN A 258 -31.11 21.78 -13.14
N ASP A 259 -30.70 20.57 -13.56
CA ASP A 259 -31.10 19.32 -12.95
C ASP A 259 -29.89 18.49 -12.46
N TYR A 260 -29.58 18.65 -11.17
CA TYR A 260 -28.54 17.93 -10.45
C TYR A 260 -28.72 16.40 -10.48
N TRP A 261 -29.96 15.92 -10.64
CA TRP A 261 -30.30 14.50 -10.60
C TRP A 261 -29.99 13.81 -11.92
N THR A 262 -30.12 14.51 -13.04
CA THR A 262 -29.78 13.95 -14.36
C THR A 262 -28.33 13.48 -14.45
N ILE A 263 -27.38 14.21 -13.84
CA ILE A 263 -25.95 13.83 -13.87
C ILE A 263 -25.67 12.69 -12.87
N PHE A 264 -26.29 12.74 -11.69
CA PHE A 264 -26.25 11.63 -10.74
C PHE A 264 -26.73 10.32 -11.39
N ASP A 265 -27.85 10.36 -12.10
CA ASP A 265 -28.41 9.18 -12.78
C ASP A 265 -27.49 8.68 -13.90
N ARG A 266 -26.82 9.58 -14.64
CA ARG A 266 -25.82 9.17 -15.64
C ARG A 266 -24.64 8.44 -14.99
N PHE A 267 -24.06 9.00 -13.95
CA PHE A 267 -22.96 8.38 -13.22
C PHE A 267 -23.36 7.04 -12.60
N ASN A 268 -24.53 6.98 -11.97
CA ASN A 268 -25.05 5.76 -11.36
C ASN A 268 -25.33 4.68 -12.41
N ASN A 269 -25.86 5.05 -13.58
CA ASN A 269 -26.11 4.11 -14.67
C ASN A 269 -24.81 3.60 -15.30
N GLU A 270 -23.80 4.44 -15.44
CA GLU A 270 -22.48 4.03 -15.93
C GLU A 270 -21.81 3.06 -14.94
N LEU A 271 -21.83 3.37 -13.64
CA LEU A 271 -21.33 2.48 -12.59
C LEU A 271 -22.03 1.12 -12.57
N LYS A 272 -23.36 1.11 -12.72
CA LYS A 272 -24.14 -0.14 -12.79
C LYS A 272 -23.79 -0.96 -14.01
N LYS A 273 -23.70 -0.34 -15.19
CA LYS A 273 -23.47 -1.04 -16.46
C LYS A 273 -22.04 -1.56 -16.59
N ARG A 274 -21.05 -0.75 -16.22
CA ARG A 274 -19.63 -1.06 -16.45
C ARG A 274 -18.99 -1.81 -15.28
N PHE A 275 -19.43 -1.54 -14.04
CA PHE A 275 -18.75 -2.02 -12.84
C PHE A 275 -19.66 -2.79 -11.86
N GLN A 276 -20.96 -2.93 -12.16
CA GLN A 276 -21.95 -3.54 -11.25
C GLN A 276 -22.00 -2.88 -9.86
N GLN A 277 -21.61 -1.61 -9.78
CA GLN A 277 -21.63 -0.79 -8.56
C GLN A 277 -22.80 0.19 -8.60
N THR A 278 -23.21 0.70 -7.43
CA THR A 278 -24.23 1.75 -7.34
C THR A 278 -23.66 2.99 -6.68
N LEU A 279 -23.97 4.16 -7.26
CA LEU A 279 -23.58 5.44 -6.67
C LEU A 279 -24.62 5.85 -5.63
N SER A 280 -24.19 6.05 -4.39
CA SER A 280 -25.05 6.63 -3.38
C SER A 280 -25.10 8.16 -3.52
N ILE A 281 -26.27 8.74 -3.24
CA ILE A 281 -26.48 10.19 -3.28
C ILE A 281 -25.50 10.91 -2.34
N SER A 282 -25.19 10.31 -1.18
CA SER A 282 -24.26 10.88 -0.21
C SER A 282 -22.83 10.97 -0.73
N ILE A 283 -22.37 10.02 -1.54
CA ILE A 283 -21.05 10.05 -2.17
C ILE A 283 -21.01 11.10 -3.27
N TYR A 284 -22.04 11.18 -4.10
CA TYR A 284 -22.16 12.19 -5.15
C TYR A 284 -22.15 13.62 -4.59
N VAL A 285 -22.93 13.89 -3.54
CA VAL A 285 -22.95 15.20 -2.88
C VAL A 285 -21.60 15.51 -2.21
N ARG A 286 -20.96 14.53 -1.59
CA ARG A 286 -19.61 14.70 -1.02
C ARG A 286 -18.58 15.04 -2.09
N PHE A 287 -18.65 14.39 -3.25
CA PHE A 287 -17.77 14.66 -4.39
C PHE A 287 -17.86 16.13 -4.82
N LEU A 288 -19.08 16.63 -5.06
CA LEU A 288 -19.29 18.01 -5.45
C LEU A 288 -18.78 19.00 -4.37
N ASN A 289 -19.11 18.76 -3.10
CA ASN A 289 -18.70 19.64 -2.01
C ASN A 289 -17.18 19.72 -1.81
N GLN A 290 -16.47 18.60 -1.97
CA GLN A 290 -15.02 18.59 -1.83
C GLN A 290 -14.35 19.26 -3.02
N LEU A 291 -14.83 19.00 -4.24
CA LEU A 291 -14.28 19.58 -5.45
C LEU A 291 -14.46 21.10 -5.49
N GLN A 292 -15.60 21.60 -5.00
CA GLN A 292 -15.88 23.03 -4.87
C GLN A 292 -14.84 23.77 -4.01
N LYS A 293 -14.32 23.15 -2.95
CA LYS A 293 -13.30 23.78 -2.08
C LYS A 293 -12.02 24.10 -2.86
N TYR A 294 -11.54 23.14 -3.66
CA TYR A 294 -10.30 23.30 -4.43
C TYR A 294 -10.49 24.20 -5.65
N ILE A 295 -11.67 24.21 -6.26
CA ILE A 295 -11.99 25.14 -7.34
C ILE A 295 -12.04 26.59 -6.82
N ASN A 296 -12.61 26.82 -5.64
CA ASN A 296 -12.65 28.15 -5.03
C ASN A 296 -11.26 28.66 -4.63
N MET A 297 -10.37 27.79 -4.13
CA MET A 297 -8.98 28.14 -3.84
C MET A 297 -8.17 28.54 -5.09
N SER A 298 -8.60 28.11 -6.29
CA SER A 298 -7.94 28.45 -7.56
C SER A 298 -8.47 29.72 -8.24
N ARG A 299 -9.50 30.37 -7.67
CA ARG A 299 -10.14 31.61 -8.18
C ARG A 299 -9.80 32.85 -7.34
N VAL A 300 -9.06 32.69 -6.24
CA VAL A 300 -8.48 33.77 -5.42
C VAL A 300 -7.03 33.98 -5.84
#